data_AF-A0A645G021-F1
#
_entry.id   AF-A0A645G021-F1
#
_cell.length_a   1.000
_cell.length_b   1.000
_cell.length_c   1.000
_cell.angle_alpha   90.00
_cell.angle_beta   90.00
_cell.angle_gamma   90.00
#
_symmetry.space_group_name_H-M   'P 1'
#
loop_
_entity.id
_entity.type
_entity.pdbx_description
1 polymer ?
#
loop_
_entity_poly.entity_id
_entity_poly.type
_entity_poly.pdbx_seq_one_letter_code
_entity_poly.pdbx_strand_id
1 'polypeptide(L)'
;MALMSIDFFTLSSLFGPIIFIVICQVIFIVIFTTTLAFKALGKNYDAAVMISGMLGHGLGATPNALANMGSVTNKYGYSQSAYLVVPLVAAFLLDIFSIPCILFFINILT
;
A
#
# COMPACT_ATOMS: atom_id res chain seq x y z
N MET A 1 4.53 -12.17 -14.20
CA MET A 1 4.87 -12.30 -15.65
C MET A 1 4.23 -11.22 -16.52
N ALA A 2 3.05 -10.65 -16.18
CA ALA A 2 2.41 -9.60 -17.00
C ALA A 2 3.17 -8.26 -17.06
N LEU A 3 3.73 -7.77 -15.94
CA LEU A 3 4.42 -6.47 -15.87
C LEU A 3 5.70 -6.37 -16.73
N MET A 4 6.43 -7.47 -16.91
CA MET A 4 7.67 -7.48 -17.72
C MET A 4 7.42 -7.43 -19.23
N SER A 5 6.17 -7.61 -19.68
CA SER A 5 5.79 -7.63 -21.10
C SER A 5 5.06 -6.36 -21.55
N ILE A 6 4.90 -5.37 -20.65
CA ILE A 6 4.21 -4.12 -20.98
C ILE A 6 5.12 -3.25 -21.83
N ASP A 7 4.73 -3.00 -23.08
CA ASP A 7 5.34 -1.97 -23.90
C ASP A 7 4.84 -0.58 -23.45
N PHE A 8 5.71 0.13 -22.73
CA PHE A 8 5.45 1.48 -22.24
C PHE A 8 5.10 2.47 -23.35
N PHE A 9 5.62 2.26 -24.57
CA PHE A 9 5.33 3.15 -25.70
C PHE A 9 3.93 2.93 -26.26
N THR A 10 3.49 1.68 -26.32
CA THR A 10 2.10 1.33 -26.69
C THR A 10 1.09 1.91 -25.69
N LEU A 11 1.49 2.07 -24.42
CA LEU A 11 0.69 2.68 -23.35
C LEU A 11 0.85 4.20 -23.23
N SER A 12 1.54 4.86 -24.17
CA SER A 12 1.93 6.27 -24.02
C SER A 12 0.75 7.24 -23.90
N SER A 13 -0.36 6.93 -24.55
CA SER A 13 -1.61 7.69 -24.42
C SER A 13 -2.21 7.66 -23.01
N LEU A 14 -1.84 6.67 -22.19
CA LEU A 14 -2.36 6.47 -20.84
C LEU A 14 -1.46 7.07 -19.74
N PHE A 15 -0.28 7.62 -20.07
CA PHE A 15 0.63 8.18 -19.06
C PHE A 15 0.00 9.32 -18.25
N GLY A 16 -0.70 10.25 -18.90
CA GLY A 16 -1.37 11.35 -18.22
C GLY A 16 -2.37 10.85 -17.16
N PRO A 17 -3.32 9.98 -17.54
CA PRO A 17 -4.21 9.32 -16.59
C PRO A 17 -3.51 8.55 -15.47
N ILE A 18 -2.46 7.78 -15.77
CA ILE A 18 -1.71 7.00 -14.77
C ILE A 18 -1.08 7.93 -13.71
N ILE A 19 -0.40 9.00 -14.14
CA ILE A 19 0.22 9.97 -13.23
C ILE A 19 -0.84 10.63 -12.34
N PHE A 20 -1.98 11.01 -12.92
CA PHE A 20 -3.09 11.59 -12.17
C PHE A 20 -3.60 10.64 -11.08
N ILE A 21 -3.82 9.35 -11.42
CA ILE A 21 -4.26 8.33 -10.45
C ILE A 21 -3.24 8.17 -9.33
N VAL A 22 -1.94 8.10 -9.65
CA VAL A 22 -0.88 7.96 -8.64
C VAL A 22 -0.83 9.16 -7.69
N ILE A 23 -1.01 10.39 -8.20
CA ILE A 23 -1.06 11.59 -7.35
C ILE A 23 -2.27 11.52 -6.41
N CYS A 24 -3.46 11.20 -6.92
CA CYS A 24 -4.65 11.02 -6.11
C CYS A 24 -4.45 9.93 -5.05
N GLN A 25 -3.83 8.83 -5.41
CA GLN A 25 -3.50 7.71 -4.52
C GLN A 25 -2.55 8.14 -3.39
N VAL A 26 -1.48 8.88 -3.71
CA VAL A 26 -0.52 9.39 -2.72
C VAL A 26 -1.20 10.33 -1.74
N ILE A 27 -2.02 11.27 -2.23
CA ILE A 27 -2.76 12.20 -1.37
C ILE A 27 -3.72 11.43 -0.46
N PHE A 28 -4.50 10.51 -1.04
CA PHE A 28 -5.47 9.72 -0.30
C PHE A 28 -4.81 8.87 0.79
N ILE A 29 -3.75 8.11 0.45
CA ILE A 29 -3.12 7.20 1.40
C ILE A 29 -2.46 7.97 2.54
N VAL A 30 -1.83 9.11 2.28
CA VAL A 30 -1.23 9.96 3.34
C VAL A 30 -2.31 10.48 4.28
N ILE A 31 -3.42 11.01 3.76
CA ILE A 31 -4.52 11.52 4.60
C ILE A 31 -5.16 10.38 5.38
N PHE A 32 -5.52 9.28 4.71
CA PHE A 32 -6.18 8.13 5.32
C PHE A 32 -5.34 7.52 6.45
N THR A 33 -4.05 7.29 6.19
CA THR A 33 -3.18 6.63 7.15
C THR A 33 -2.90 7.49 8.38
N THR A 34 -2.68 8.80 8.19
CA THR A 34 -2.39 9.73 9.29
C THR A 34 -3.62 10.08 10.13
N THR A 35 -4.80 10.15 9.52
CA THR A 35 -6.01 10.62 10.21
C THR A 35 -6.91 9.51 10.72
N LEU A 36 -7.11 8.43 9.96
CA LEU A 36 -8.04 7.36 10.30
C LEU A 36 -7.29 6.13 10.80
N ALA A 37 -6.39 5.56 9.99
CA ALA A 37 -5.75 4.29 10.33
C ALA A 37 -4.87 4.41 11.58
N PHE A 38 -4.08 5.49 11.72
CA PHE A 38 -3.27 5.72 12.92
C PHE A 38 -4.13 5.79 14.19
N LYS A 39 -5.34 6.38 14.09
CA LYS A 39 -6.29 6.45 15.21
C LYS A 39 -6.91 5.09 15.51
N ALA A 40 -7.30 4.36 14.47
CA ALA A 40 -7.92 3.03 14.59
C ALA A 40 -6.96 1.99 15.18
N LEU A 41 -5.66 2.09 14.88
CA LEU A 41 -4.62 1.19 15.37
C LEU A 41 -4.14 1.53 16.80
N GLY A 42 -4.73 2.52 17.47
CA GLY A 42 -4.44 2.83 18.87
C GLY A 42 -3.40 3.93 19.12
N LYS A 43 -2.94 4.64 18.08
CA LYS A 43 -2.06 5.83 18.16
C LYS A 43 -0.74 5.63 18.93
N ASN A 44 -0.24 4.41 19.00
CA ASN A 44 1.01 4.09 19.69
C ASN A 44 2.16 3.88 18.70
N TYR A 45 3.33 3.52 19.21
CA TYR A 45 4.51 3.27 18.39
C TYR A 45 4.29 2.12 17.40
N ASP A 46 3.67 1.01 17.83
CA ASP A 46 3.36 -0.11 16.95
C ASP A 46 2.47 0.33 15.79
N ALA A 47 1.45 1.17 16.05
CA ALA A 47 0.62 1.77 15.03
C ALA A 47 1.44 2.62 14.05
N ALA A 48 2.40 3.43 14.52
CA ALA A 48 3.26 4.21 13.64
C ALA A 48 4.12 3.32 12.72
N VAL A 49 4.67 2.21 13.24
CA VAL A 49 5.41 1.23 12.42
C VAL A 49 4.47 0.54 11.43
N MET A 50 3.27 0.15 11.84
CA MET A 50 2.26 -0.44 10.94
C MET A 50 1.85 0.54 9.83
N ILE A 51 1.67 1.82 10.13
CA ILE A 51 1.39 2.86 9.14
C ILE A 51 2.54 3.03 8.15
N SER A 52 3.79 2.99 8.62
CA SER A 52 4.97 3.01 7.74
C SER A 52 4.94 1.85 6.73
N GLY A 53 4.60 0.65 7.21
CA GLY A 53 4.40 -0.54 6.36
C GLY A 53 3.24 -0.37 5.38
N MET A 54 2.11 0.16 5.83
CA MET A 54 0.92 0.40 5.00
C MET A 54 1.21 1.39 3.87
N LEU A 55 1.95 2.47 4.15
CA LEU A 55 2.41 3.43 3.13
C LEU A 55 3.35 2.77 2.12
N GLY A 56 4.27 1.91 2.59
CA GLY A 56 5.20 1.20 1.72
C GLY A 56 4.52 0.20 0.80
N HIS A 57 3.60 -0.61 1.34
CA HIS A 57 2.82 -1.55 0.55
C HIS A 57 1.87 -0.84 -0.40
N GLY A 58 1.14 0.16 0.07
CA GLY A 58 0.08 0.82 -0.69
C GLY A 58 0.57 1.61 -1.91
N LEU A 59 1.86 1.95 -1.99
CA LEU A 59 2.49 2.57 -3.16
C LEU A 59 3.38 1.60 -3.95
N GLY A 60 3.42 0.32 -3.56
CA GLY A 60 4.27 -0.68 -4.19
C GLY A 60 3.84 -2.09 -3.85
N ALA A 61 4.64 -2.79 -3.05
CA ALA A 61 4.40 -4.18 -2.69
C ALA A 61 4.92 -4.51 -1.29
N THR A 62 4.73 -5.75 -0.85
CA THR A 62 5.22 -6.29 0.43
C THR A 62 6.70 -5.99 0.74
N PRO A 63 7.68 -6.11 -0.20
CA PRO A 63 9.06 -5.73 0.10
C PRO A 63 9.23 -4.24 0.48
N ASN A 64 8.43 -3.34 -0.10
CA ASN A 64 8.47 -1.91 0.23
C ASN A 64 7.92 -1.65 1.63
N ALA A 65 6.90 -2.41 2.05
CA ALA A 65 6.36 -2.36 3.41
C ALA A 65 7.45 -2.70 4.44
N LEU A 66 8.17 -3.80 4.19
CA LEU A 66 9.26 -4.25 5.06
C LEU A 66 10.42 -3.25 5.11
N ALA A 67 10.77 -2.64 3.97
CA ALA A 67 11.80 -1.61 3.89
C ALA A 67 11.41 -0.34 4.68
N ASN A 68 10.16 0.13 4.54
CA ASN A 68 9.67 1.30 5.26
C ASN A 68 9.56 1.07 6.77
N MET A 69 9.02 -0.08 7.18
CA MET A 69 9.01 -0.47 8.59
C MET A 69 10.43 -0.54 9.15
N GLY A 70 11.35 -1.13 8.39
CA GLY A 70 12.77 -1.21 8.74
C GLY A 70 13.41 0.15 8.94
N SER A 71 13.10 1.14 8.09
CA SER A 71 13.59 2.52 8.26
C SER A 71 13.20 3.12 9.61
N VAL A 72 11.96 2.86 10.07
CA VAL A 72 11.46 3.34 11.36
C VAL A 72 12.09 2.52 12.50
N THR A 73 12.04 1.19 12.43
CA THR A 73 12.50 0.34 13.53
C THR A 73 14.01 0.32 13.71
N ASN A 74 14.78 0.55 12.65
CA ASN A 74 16.23 0.74 12.75
C ASN A 74 16.62 1.97 13.57
N LYS A 75 15.74 2.98 13.62
CA LYS A 75 15.99 4.23 14.36
C LYS A 75 15.33 4.24 15.75
N TYR A 76 14.14 3.67 15.88
CA TYR A 76 13.30 3.84 17.08
C TYR A 76 13.02 2.53 17.84
N GLY A 77 13.55 1.39 17.37
CA GLY A 77 13.41 0.08 18.02
C GLY A 77 12.41 -0.85 17.32
N TYR A 78 12.55 -2.15 17.56
CA TYR A 78 11.76 -3.17 16.88
C TYR A 78 10.32 -3.25 17.41
N SER A 79 9.35 -3.43 16.50
CA SER A 79 7.94 -3.68 16.84
C SER A 79 7.56 -5.10 16.43
N GLN A 80 7.41 -6.00 17.41
CA GLN A 80 6.99 -7.39 17.17
C GLN A 80 5.59 -7.44 16.53
N SER A 81 4.67 -6.63 17.06
CA SER A 81 3.29 -6.56 16.58
C SER A 81 3.23 -6.15 15.10
N ALA A 82 3.97 -5.11 14.70
CA ALA A 82 3.95 -4.65 13.31
C ALA A 82 4.56 -5.68 12.34
N TYR A 83 5.68 -6.30 12.72
CA TYR A 83 6.35 -7.31 11.89
C TYR A 83 5.60 -8.64 11.80
N LEU A 84 4.69 -8.92 12.74
CA LEU A 84 3.80 -10.07 12.64
C LEU A 84 2.58 -9.74 11.77
N VAL A 85 1.92 -8.60 12.01
CA VAL A 85 0.64 -8.27 11.39
C VAL A 85 0.79 -7.80 9.95
N VAL A 86 1.69 -6.85 9.67
CA VAL A 86 1.77 -6.22 8.34
C VAL A 86 2.12 -7.22 7.24
N PRO A 87 3.12 -8.10 7.38
CA PRO A 87 3.46 -9.05 6.32
C PRO A 87 2.35 -10.08 6.08
N LEU A 88 1.69 -10.57 7.14
CA LEU A 88 0.57 -11.50 7.03
C LEU A 88 -0.59 -10.87 6.25
N VAL A 89 -0.91 -9.61 6.54
CA VAL A 89 -1.96 -8.87 5.84
C VAL A 89 -1.58 -8.61 4.40
N ALA A 90 -0.36 -8.10 4.16
CA ALA A 90 0.13 -7.69 2.85
C ALA A 90 0.41 -8.85 1.88
N ALA A 91 0.78 -10.04 2.39
CA ALA A 91 1.16 -11.17 1.55
C ALA A 91 -0.01 -12.10 1.19
N PHE A 92 -1.10 -12.07 1.96
CA PHE A 92 -2.18 -13.05 1.79
C PHE A 92 -3.57 -12.44 1.97
N LEU A 93 -3.86 -11.83 3.11
CA LEU A 93 -5.23 -11.38 3.42
C LEU A 93 -5.71 -10.31 2.46
N LEU A 94 -4.83 -9.40 2.03
CA LEU A 94 -5.18 -8.31 1.13
C LEU A 94 -5.65 -8.83 -0.24
N ASP A 95 -5.05 -9.90 -0.75
CA ASP A 95 -5.37 -10.46 -2.06
C ASP A 95 -6.79 -11.04 -2.13
N ILE A 96 -7.28 -11.55 -1.00
CA ILE A 96 -8.67 -12.05 -0.87
C ILE A 96 -9.68 -10.90 -1.09
N PHE A 97 -9.34 -9.67 -0.69
CA PHE A 97 -10.21 -8.50 -0.86
C PHE A 97 -9.94 -7.73 -2.16
N SER A 98 -8.69 -7.66 -2.60
CA SER A 98 -8.31 -6.81 -3.74
C SER A 98 -8.87 -7.35 -5.06
N ILE A 99 -8.83 -8.67 -5.30
CA ILE A 99 -9.34 -9.27 -6.55
C ILE A 99 -10.85 -9.01 -6.72
N PRO A 100 -11.72 -9.32 -5.74
CA PRO A 100 -13.15 -9.00 -5.84
C PRO A 100 -13.41 -7.50 -6.03
N CYS A 101 -12.69 -6.63 -5.32
CA CYS A 101 -12.84 -5.18 -5.48
C CYS A 101 -12.49 -4.72 -6.89
N ILE A 102 -11.37 -5.17 -7.45
CA ILE A 102 -10.95 -4.83 -8.82
C ILE A 102 -12.00 -5.30 -9.82
N LEU A 103 -12.45 -6.55 -9.72
CA LEU A 103 -13.48 -7.10 -10.60
C LEU A 103 -14.80 -6.33 -10.47
N PHE A 104 -15.20 -5.97 -9.26
CA PHE A 104 -16.40 -5.17 -9.03
C PHE A 104 -16.32 -3.79 -9.71
N PHE A 105 -15.20 -3.06 -9.55
CA PHE A 105 -15.04 -1.75 -10.17
C PHE A 105 -14.88 -1.79 -11.70
N ILE A 106 -14.34 -2.88 -12.27
CA ILE A 106 -14.32 -3.05 -13.72
C ILE A 106 -15.73 -3.29 -14.26
N ASN A 107 -16.50 -4.17 -13.60
CA ASN A 107 -17.84 -4.55 -14.06
C ASN A 107 -18.94 -3.54 -13.71
N ILE A 108 -18.69 -2.57 -12.82
CA ILE A 108 -19.72 -1.56 -12.50
C ILE A 108 -19.93 -0.53 -13.63
N LEU A 109 -18.91 -0.36 -14.47
CA LEU A 109 -18.90 0.59 -15.60
C LEU A 109 -19.01 -0.08 -16.97
N THR A 110 -19.07 -1.42 -17.00
CA THR A 110 -19.19 -2.26 -18.21
C THR A 110 -20.51 -3.01 -18.17
#